data_AF-A0A1G8MWM3-F1
#
_entry.id   AF-A0A1G8MWM3-F1
#
_cell.length_a   1.000
_cell.length_b   1.000
_cell.length_c   1.000
_cell.angle_alpha   90.00
_cell.angle_beta   90.00
_cell.angle_gamma   90.00
#
_symmetry.space_group_name_H-M   'P 1'
#
loop_
_entity.id
_entity.type
_entity.pdbx_description
1 polymer ?
#
loop_
_entity_poly.entity_id
_entity_poly.type
_entity_poly.pdbx_seq_one_letter_code
_entity_poly.pdbx_strand_id
1 'polypeptide(L)' 'MQTYGIEQIDAPARLVYDPAHPHADAKGFVAYPGLDHAGEMALMVQTLRVYESDVVMFNAARSMYMRALDLGSHS' A
#
# COMPACT_ATOMS: atom_id res chain seq x y z
N MET A 1 -1.53 -22.44 10.46
CA MET A 1 -0.68 -21.35 9.94
C MET A 1 -1.53 -20.55 8.96
N GLN A 2 -1.95 -19.33 9.31
CA GLN A 2 -2.70 -18.48 8.38
C GLN A 2 -1.68 -17.84 7.44
N THR A 3 -1.72 -18.23 6.16
CA THR A 3 -0.93 -17.59 5.12
C THR A 3 -1.47 -16.19 4.91
N TYR A 4 -0.61 -15.18 5.09
CA TYR A 4 -0.89 -13.81 4.67
C TYR A 4 -1.42 -13.84 3.24
N GLY A 5 -2.64 -13.34 3.04
CA GLY A 5 -3.29 -13.31 1.74
C GLY A 5 -2.46 -12.46 0.80
N ILE A 6 -1.89 -13.09 -0.23
CA ILE A 6 -1.47 -12.38 -1.43
C ILE A 6 -2.75 -11.91 -2.11
N GLU A 7 -3.05 -10.61 -1.96
CA GLU A 7 -4.10 -9.96 -2.75
C GLU A 7 -3.64 -10.03 -4.20
N GLN A 8 -4.24 -10.94 -4.98
CA GLN A 8 -3.95 -11.04 -6.40
C GLN A 8 -4.48 -9.77 -7.06
N ILE A 9 -3.55 -8.95 -7.56
CA ILE A 9 -3.89 -7.85 -8.44
C ILE A 9 -4.44 -8.48 -9.73
N ASP A 10 -5.76 -8.45 -9.91
CA ASP A 10 -6.45 -8.92 -11.12
C ASP A 10 -6.29 -7.88 -12.25
N ALA A 11 -5.04 -7.58 -12.58
CA ALA A 11 -4.71 -6.73 -13.71
C ALA A 11 -4.23 -7.61 -14.87
N PRO A 12 -4.84 -7.46 -16.07
CA PRO A 12 -4.46 -8.26 -17.23
C PRO A 12 -2.98 -8.03 -17.56
N ALA A 13 -2.23 -9.12 -17.74
CA ALA A 13 -0.84 -9.05 -18.13
C ALA A 13 -0.68 -8.25 -19.43
N ARG A 14 0.25 -7.30 -19.46
CA ARG A 14 0.53 -6.49 -20.64
C ARG A 14 1.40 -7.31 -21.60
N LEU A 15 0.83 -7.74 -22.72
CA LEU A 15 1.59 -8.40 -23.79
C LEU A 15 2.33 -7.35 -24.61
N VAL A 16 3.65 -7.47 -24.69
CA VAL A 16 4.51 -6.62 -25.51
C VAL A 16 5.21 -7.50 -26.54
N TYR A 17 5.19 -7.10 -27.81
CA TYR A 17 5.90 -7.82 -28.86
C TYR A 17 7.39 -7.49 -28.79
N ASP A 18 8.20 -8.46 -28.37
CA ASP A 18 9.66 -8.39 -28.31
C ASP A 18 10.26 -9.78 -28.63
N PRO A 19 10.47 -10.10 -29.92
CA PRO A 19 10.94 -11.42 -30.34
C PRO A 19 12.42 -11.69 -30.00
N ALA A 20 13.18 -10.68 -29.56
CA ALA A 20 14.57 -10.83 -29.16
C ALA A 20 14.73 -11.13 -27.65
N HIS A 21 13.63 -11.09 -26.89
CA HIS A 21 13.64 -11.29 -25.45
C HIS A 21 13.72 -12.80 -25.10
N PRO A 22 14.59 -13.24 -24.16
CA PRO A 22 14.72 -14.65 -23.77
C PRO A 22 13.43 -15.27 -23.19
N HIS A 23 12.52 -14.42 -22.70
CA HIS A 23 11.23 -14.81 -22.14
C HIS A 23 10.05 -14.61 -23.11
N ALA A 24 10.32 -14.41 -24.41
CA ALA A 24 9.27 -14.32 -25.41
C ALA A 24 8.61 -15.68 -25.67
N ASP A 25 7.30 -15.69 -25.88
CA ASP A 25 6.56 -16.88 -26.27
C ASP A 25 6.87 -17.30 -27.72
N ALA A 26 6.28 -18.42 -28.17
CA ALA A 26 6.45 -18.94 -29.53
C ALA A 26 6.00 -17.96 -30.65
N LYS A 27 5.29 -16.87 -30.30
CA LYS A 27 4.82 -15.83 -31.20
C LYS A 27 5.60 -14.52 -31.05
N GLY A 28 6.62 -14.46 -30.18
CA GLY A 28 7.45 -13.27 -29.93
C GLY A 28 6.87 -12.28 -28.92
N PHE A 29 5.90 -12.68 -28.11
CA PHE A 29 5.30 -11.82 -27.08
C PHE A 29 5.86 -12.08 -25.69
N VAL A 30 6.13 -11.01 -24.94
CA VAL A 30 6.54 -11.04 -23.55
C VAL A 30 5.37 -10.57 -22.68
N ALA A 31 4.98 -11.40 -21.72
CA ALA A 31 3.98 -11.04 -20.73
C ALA A 31 4.64 -10.22 -19.61
N TYR A 32 4.34 -8.92 -19.57
CA TYR A 32 4.69 -8.07 -18.44
C TYR A 32 3.55 -8.06 -17.42
N PRO A 33 3.85 -7.95 -16.12
CA PRO A 33 2.83 -7.72 -15.11
C PRO A 33 1.97 -6.51 -15.47
N GLY A 34 0.65 -6.64 -15.31
CA GLY A 34 -0.32 -5.57 -15.56
C GLY A 34 -0.30 -4.44 -14.52
N LEU A 35 0.86 -4.10 -13.96
CA LEU A 35 0.95 -3.19 -12.81
C LEU A 35 1.28 -1.75 -13.24
N ASP A 36 0.51 -0.79 -12.72
CA ASP A 36 0.78 0.64 -12.89
C ASP A 36 1.75 1.13 -11.80
N HIS A 37 3.02 1.26 -12.17
CA HIS A 37 4.05 1.69 -11.23
C HIS A 37 3.79 3.09 -10.65
N ALA A 38 3.18 3.99 -11.42
CA ALA A 38 2.89 5.35 -10.95
C ALA A 38 1.77 5.36 -9.90
N GLY A 39 0.70 4.60 -10.16
CA GLY A 39 -0.39 4.36 -9.21
C GLY A 39 0.09 3.72 -7.91
N GLU A 40 0.93 2.69 -7.99
CA GLU A 40 1.47 2.00 -6.81
C GLU A 40 2.36 2.93 -5.96
N MET A 41 3.20 3.75 -6.59
CA MET A 41 3.99 4.75 -5.85
C MET A 41 3.11 5.83 -5.20
N ALA A 42 2.05 6.28 -5.88
CA ALA A 42 1.11 7.24 -5.31
C ALA A 42 0.34 6.64 -4.12
N LEU A 43 -0.10 5.38 -4.23
CA LEU A 43 -0.71 4.63 -3.15
C LEU A 43 0.24 4.49 -1.96
N MET A 44 1.53 4.21 -2.20
CA MET A 44 2.54 4.15 -1.15
C MET A 44 2.69 5.49 -0.43
N VAL A 45 2.81 6.60 -1.16
CA VAL A 45 2.91 7.95 -0.57
C VAL A 45 1.68 8.30 0.25
N GLN A 46 0.49 7.95 -0.23
CA GLN A 46 -0.75 8.16 0.51
C GLN A 46 -0.76 7.34 1.80
N THR A 47 -0.36 6.07 1.74
CA THR A 47 -0.28 5.17 2.90
C THR A 47 0.69 5.71 3.96
N LEU A 48 1.86 6.22 3.53
CA LEU A 48 2.84 6.84 4.43
C LEU A 48 2.26 8.06 5.16
N ARG A 49 1.58 8.95 4.44
CA ARG A 49 0.95 10.14 5.05
C ARG A 49 -0.16 9.78 6.04
N VAL A 50 -0.95 8.75 5.72
CA VAL A 50 -1.98 8.24 6.63
C VAL A 50 -1.34 7.72 7.91
N TYR A 51 -0.28 6.92 7.80
CA TYR A 51 0.44 6.40 8.95
C TYR A 51 1.01 7.52 9.85
N GLU A 52 1.62 8.54 9.25
CA GLU A 52 2.08 9.73 9.99
C GLU A 52 0.93 10.45 10.71
N SER A 53 -0.20 10.65 10.04
CA SER A 53 -1.39 11.26 10.62
C SER A 53 -1.96 10.46 11.80
N ASP A 54 -2.02 9.13 11.67
CA ASP A 54 -2.57 8.25 12.71
C ASP A 54 -1.73 8.32 13.98
N VAL A 55 -0.41 8.39 13.85
CA VAL A 55 0.50 8.59 15.00
C VAL A 55 0.26 9.95 15.67
N VAL A 56 0.05 11.01 14.89
CA VAL A 56 -0.27 12.35 15.44
C VAL A 56 -1.62 12.33 16.15
N MET A 57 -2.65 11.76 15.53
CA MET A 57 -3.99 11.64 16.12
C MET A 57 -3.96 10.82 17.41
N PHE A 58 -3.19 9.72 17.44
CA PHE A 58 -3.03 8.90 18.65
C PHE A 58 -2.41 9.69 19.80
N ASN A 59 -1.37 10.47 19.54
CA ASN A 59 -0.74 11.32 20.56
C ASN A 59 -1.66 12.44 21.05
N ALA A 60 -2.44 13.04 20.14
CA ALA A 60 -3.46 14.03 20.49
C ALA A 60 -4.54 13.42 21.38
N ALA A 61 -5.07 12.24 21.01
CA ALA A 61 -6.05 11.50 21.80
C ALA A 61 -5.53 11.14 23.19
N ARG A 62 -4.28 10.66 23.29
CA ARG A 62 -3.63 10.37 24.58
C ARG A 62 -3.53 11.63 25.46
N SER A 63 -3.13 12.76 24.86
CA SER A 63 -3.01 14.02 25.59
C SER A 63 -4.35 14.53 26.10
N MET A 64 -5.40 14.41 25.29
CA MET A 64 -6.78 14.75 25.69
C MET A 64 -7.26 13.84 26.83
N TYR A 65 -6.99 12.54 26.74
CA TYR A 65 -7.35 11.58 27.78
C TYR A 65 -6.67 11.87 29.11
N MET A 66 -5.36 12.15 29.10
CA MET A 66 -4.62 12.52 30.32
C MET A 66 -5.19 13.79 30.97
N ARG A 67 -5.46 14.83 30.17
CA ARG A 67 -6.09 16.06 30.67
C ARG A 67 -7.47 15.81 31.26
N ALA A 68 -8.28 14.94 30.66
CA ALA A 68 -9.59 14.56 31.19
C ALA A 68 -9.48 13.84 32.54
N LEU A 69 -8.49 12.96 32.70
CA LEU A 69 -8.20 12.30 33.98
C LEU A 69 -7.72 13.30 35.04
N ASP A 70 -6.83 14.22 34.69
CA ASP A 70 -6.35 15.26 35.62
C ASP A 70 -7.50 16.14 36.12
N LEU A 71 -8.43 16.51 35.23
CA LEU A 71 -9.62 17.29 35.58
C LEU A 71 -10.57 16.53 36.52
N GLY A 72 -10.81 15.24 36.26
CA GLY A 72 -11.65 14.39 37.12
C GLY A 72 -11.00 14.05 38.47
N SER A 73 -9.66 14.07 38.57
CA SER A 73 -8.94 13.88 39.83
C SER A 73 -8.99 15.12 40.75
N HIS A 74 -9.28 16.30 40.19
CA HIS A 74 -9.36 17.56 40.93
C HIS A 74 -10.82 18.00 41.20
N SER A 75 -11.81 17.13 40.95
CA SER A 75 -13.22 17.29 41.35
C SER A 75 -13.57 16.34 42.49
#